data_AF-A0A960QH62-F1
#
_entry.id   AF-A0A960QH62-F1
#
_cell.length_a   1.000
_cell.length_b   1.000
_cell.length_c   1.000
_cell.angle_alpha   90.00
_cell.angle_beta   90.00
_cell.angle_gamma   90.00
#
_symmetry.space_group_name_H-M   'P 1'
#
loop_
_entity.id
_entity.type
_entity.pdbx_description
1 polymer ?
#
loop_
_entity_poly.entity_id
_entity_poly.type
_entity_poly.pdbx_seq_one_letter_code
_entity_poly.pdbx_strand_id
1 'polypeptide(L)' 'MSQANDPKLINCFQSVFPELVEDEIAKASMASLPSWDSLATVNLISVIEESYQTQISDDELDSFTSFELIADMMSSRIDD' A
#
# COMPACT_ATOMS: atom_id res chain seq x y z
N MET A 1 16.43 3.75 -9.58
CA MET A 1 16.62 3.78 -8.11
C MET A 1 15.86 4.97 -7.57
N SER A 2 15.02 4.69 -6.56
CA SER A 2 14.30 5.66 -5.73
C SER A 2 13.03 6.27 -6.32
N GLN A 3 11.92 5.52 -6.36
CA GLN A 3 10.62 6.20 -6.20
C GLN A 3 10.37 6.35 -4.70
N ALA A 4 10.88 7.45 -4.16
CA ALA A 4 10.54 7.89 -2.81
C ALA A 4 9.08 8.31 -2.82
N ASN A 5 8.26 7.58 -2.07
CA ASN A 5 6.94 7.99 -1.59
C ASN A 5 5.93 8.36 -2.70
N ASP A 6 5.27 7.36 -3.30
CA ASP A 6 4.11 7.62 -4.14
C ASP A 6 2.99 8.29 -3.32
N PRO A 7 2.60 9.55 -3.63
CA PRO A 7 1.68 10.31 -2.79
C PRO A 7 0.25 9.77 -2.85
N LYS A 8 -0.14 9.09 -3.92
CA LYS A 8 -1.45 8.43 -4.00
C LYS A 8 -1.48 7.22 -3.08
N LEU A 9 -0.41 6.43 -3.06
CA LEU A 9 -0.30 5.28 -2.17
C LEU A 9 -0.31 5.73 -0.72
N ILE A 10 0.42 6.79 -0.37
CA ILE A 10 0.38 7.38 0.98
C ILE A 10 -1.04 7.77 1.38
N ASN A 11 -1.80 8.42 0.50
CA ASN A 11 -3.21 8.77 0.78
C ASN A 11 -4.10 7.53 1.00
N CYS A 12 -3.86 6.45 0.25
CA CYS A 12 -4.57 5.18 0.44
C CYS A 12 -4.28 4.62 1.84
N PHE A 13 -3.01 4.61 2.23
CA PHE A 13 -2.58 4.19 3.56
C PHE A 13 -3.15 5.09 4.67
N GLN A 14 -3.13 6.41 4.51
CA GLN A 14 -3.73 7.34 5.49
C GLN A 14 -5.25 7.13 5.64
N SER A 15 -5.94 6.69 4.58
CA SER A 15 -7.38 6.41 4.65
C SER A 15 -7.69 5.18 5.52
N VAL A 16 -6.80 4.19 5.54
CA VAL A 16 -6.94 2.98 6.36
C VAL A 16 -6.31 3.14 7.74
N PHE A 17 -5.18 3.85 7.81
CA PHE A 17 -4.38 4.10 9.00
C PHE A 17 -4.26 5.60 9.26
N PRO A 18 -5.36 6.27 9.69
CA PRO A 18 -5.37 7.72 9.90
C PRO A 18 -4.47 8.19 11.05
N GLU A 19 -4.00 7.25 11.88
CA GLU A 19 -3.07 7.48 12.98
C GLU A 19 -1.60 7.57 12.54
N LEU A 20 -1.28 7.11 11.31
CA LEU A 20 0.09 7.14 10.79
C LEU A 20 0.38 8.41 9.99
N VAL A 21 1.61 8.90 10.15
CA VAL A 21 2.17 9.99 9.34
C VAL A 21 2.89 9.43 8.11
N GLU A 22 3.10 10.27 7.10
CA GLU A 22 3.69 9.86 5.82
C GLU A 22 5.04 9.14 5.96
N ASP A 23 5.90 9.58 6.90
CA ASP A 23 7.20 8.95 7.17
C ASP A 23 7.08 7.55 7.78
N GLU A 24 6.06 7.34 8.63
CA GLU A 24 5.76 6.03 9.21
C GLU A 24 5.12 5.10 8.18
N ILE A 25 4.24 5.64 7.32
CA ILE A 25 3.63 4.89 6.21
C ILE A 25 4.69 4.37 5.25
N ALA A 26 5.66 5.19 4.88
CA ALA A 26 6.74 4.79 3.99
C ALA A 26 7.58 3.62 4.54
N LYS A 27 7.62 3.45 5.86
CA LYS A 27 8.33 2.37 6.56
C LYS A 27 7.39 1.29 7.09
N ALA A 28 6.08 1.43 6.86
CA ALA A 28 5.07 0.54 7.39
C ALA A 28 5.18 -0.82 6.71
N SER A 29 5.10 -1.85 7.53
CA SER A 29 5.08 -3.26 7.14
C SER A 29 4.18 -4.02 8.09
N MET A 30 3.55 -5.11 7.64
CA MET A 30 2.79 -6.01 8.49
C MET A 30 3.58 -6.49 9.72
N ALA A 31 4.90 -6.64 9.57
CA ALA A 31 5.77 -7.05 10.66
C ALA A 31 5.96 -5.96 11.73
N SER A 32 5.98 -4.68 11.34
CA SER A 32 6.22 -3.55 12.25
C SER A 32 4.93 -2.91 12.76
N LEU A 33 3.84 -3.00 11.99
CA LEU A 33 2.56 -2.38 12.28
C LEU A 33 1.54 -3.43 12.73
N PRO A 34 1.28 -3.58 14.04
CA PRO A 34 0.31 -4.54 14.54
C PRO A 34 -1.13 -4.21 14.10
N SER A 35 -1.42 -2.94 13.80
CA SER A 35 -2.71 -2.52 13.24
C SER A 35 -2.94 -3.03 11.81
N TRP A 36 -1.89 -3.49 11.12
CA TRP A 36 -1.96 -4.05 9.78
C TRP A 36 -2.33 -5.54 9.82
N ASP A 37 -3.57 -5.82 10.20
CA ASP A 37 -4.14 -7.16 10.15
C ASP A 37 -4.68 -7.51 8.74
N SER A 38 -5.20 -8.73 8.58
CA SER A 38 -5.87 -9.16 7.35
C SER A 38 -7.03 -8.23 6.93
N LEU A 39 -7.79 -7.69 7.88
CA LEU A 39 -8.87 -6.75 7.57
C LEU A 39 -8.36 -5.42 7.03
N ALA A 40 -7.31 -4.86 7.65
CA ALA A 40 -6.68 -3.64 7.19
C ALA A 40 -6.08 -3.81 5.78
N THR A 41 -5.53 -4.98 5.51
CA THR A 41 -5.01 -5.36 4.18
C THR A 41 -6.12 -5.33 3.14
N VAL A 42 -7.24 -6.02 3.39
CA VAL A 42 -8.38 -6.03 2.46
C VAL A 42 -8.93 -4.62 2.22
N ASN A 43 -9.07 -3.81 3.27
CA ASN A 43 -9.50 -2.41 3.13
C ASN A 43 -8.52 -1.59 2.30
N LEU A 44 -7.21 -1.74 2.55
CA LEU A 44 -6.15 -1.04 1.83
C LEU A 44 -6.17 -1.40 0.34
N ILE A 45 -6.33 -2.69 0.04
CA ILE A 45 -6.47 -3.17 -1.34
C ILE A 45 -7.68 -2.53 -2.00
N SER A 46 -8.85 -2.54 -1.36
CA SER A 46 -10.05 -1.91 -1.93
C SER A 46 -9.85 -0.42 -2.23
N VAL A 47 -9.18 0.32 -1.33
CA VAL A 47 -8.89 1.74 -1.55
C VAL A 47 -7.89 1.95 -2.68
N ILE A 48 -6.87 1.10 -2.81
CA ILE A 48 -5.88 1.14 -3.89
C ILE A 48 -6.53 0.78 -5.23
N GLU A 49 -7.32 -0.29 -5.28
CA GLU A 49 -8.06 -0.72 -6.47
C GLU A 49 -8.96 0.41 -6.98
N GLU A 50 -9.67 1.10 -6.08
CA GLU A 50 -10.49 2.26 -6.44
C GLU A 50 -9.63 3.45 -6.92
N SER A 51 -8.57 3.79 -6.19
CA SER A 51 -7.73 4.97 -6.45
C SER A 51 -6.93 4.88 -7.75
N TYR A 52 -6.51 3.68 -8.13
CA TYR A 52 -5.75 3.43 -9.36
C TYR A 52 -6.60 2.77 -10.44
N GLN A 53 -7.90 2.54 -10.19
CA GLN A 53 -8.81 1.80 -11.06
C GLN A 53 -8.20 0.49 -11.55
N THR A 54 -7.58 -0.24 -10.63
CA THR A 54 -6.85 -1.47 -10.90
C THR A 54 -7.44 -2.63 -10.13
N GLN A 55 -7.05 -3.86 -10.48
CA GLN A 55 -7.48 -5.06 -9.77
C GLN A 55 -6.26 -5.79 -9.22
N ILE A 56 -6.23 -6.01 -7.92
CA ILE A 56 -5.15 -6.75 -7.25
C ILE A 56 -5.54 -8.22 -7.24
N SER A 57 -4.67 -9.09 -7.76
CA SER A 57 -4.94 -10.53 -7.78
C SER A 57 -4.65 -11.15 -6.42
N ASP A 58 -5.25 -12.32 -6.13
CA ASP A 58 -5.00 -13.06 -4.90
C ASP A 58 -3.51 -13.42 -4.69
N ASP A 59 -2.79 -13.67 -5.79
CA ASP A 59 -1.34 -13.93 -5.78
C ASP A 59 -0.53 -12.69 -5.32
N GLU A 60 -1.01 -11.49 -5.65
CA GLU A 60 -0.36 -10.23 -5.27
C GLU A 60 -0.61 -9.88 -3.80
N LEU A 61 -1.65 -10.43 -3.18
CA LEU A 61 -1.96 -10.21 -1.75
C LEU A 61 -0.80 -10.62 -0.84
N ASP A 62 -0.03 -11.64 -1.22
CA ASP A 62 1.15 -12.07 -0.47
C ASP A 62 2.27 -11.01 -0.48
N SER A 63 2.32 -10.19 -1.53
CA SER A 63 3.24 -9.05 -1.63
C SER A 63 2.76 -7.80 -0.90
N PHE A 64 1.49 -7.76 -0.44
CA PHE A 64 0.91 -6.65 0.35
C PHE A 64 1.34 -6.69 1.83
N THR A 65 2.61 -6.96 2.08
CA THR A 65 3.18 -7.07 3.42
C THR A 65 4.02 -5.86 3.82
N SER A 66 4.36 -4.98 2.87
CA SER A 66 5.16 -3.76 3.12
C SER A 66 4.85 -2.67 2.09
N PHE A 67 4.97 -1.41 2.49
CA PHE A 67 4.77 -0.25 1.61
C PHE A 67 5.66 -0.31 0.37
N GLU A 68 6.95 -0.63 0.53
CA GLU A 68 7.90 -0.68 -0.59
C GLU A 68 7.49 -1.68 -1.68
N LEU A 69 7.01 -2.87 -1.29
CA LEU A 69 6.58 -3.91 -2.25
C LEU A 69 5.36 -3.45 -3.04
N ILE A 70 4.39 -2.84 -2.36
CA ILE A 70 3.18 -2.31 -3.00
C ILE A 70 3.55 -1.16 -3.92
N ALA A 71 4.43 -0.25 -3.49
CA ALA A 71 4.89 0.87 -4.29
C ALA A 71 5.62 0.40 -5.57
N ASP A 72 6.48 -0.60 -5.47
CA ASP A 72 7.18 -1.20 -6.61
C ASP A 72 6.19 -1.83 -7.61
N MET A 73 5.24 -2.62 -7.09
CA MET A 73 4.19 -3.24 -7.90
C MET A 73 3.33 -2.19 -8.63
N MET A 74 2.93 -1.13 -7.93
CA MET A 74 2.13 -0.05 -8.52
C MET A 74 2.94 0.78 -9.53
N SER A 75 4.23 1.02 -9.26
CA SER A 75 5.12 1.68 -10.21
C SER A 75 5.26 0.87 -11.50
N SER A 76 5.35 -0.46 -11.40
CA SER A 76 5.42 -1.34 -12.57
C SER A 76 4.15 -1.30 -13.43
N ARG A 77 3.01 -0.89 -12.87
CA ARG A 77 1.72 -0.78 -13.58
C ARG A 77 1.50 0.58 -14.26
N ILE A 78 2.17 1.62 -13.80
CA ILE A 78 1.97 3.01 -14.27
C ILE A 78 2.97 3.39 -15.37
N ASP A 79 4.07 2.64 -15.52
CA ASP A 79 5.12 2.87 -16.53
C ASP A 79 4.78 2.32 -17.94
N ASP A 80 3.60 1.73 -18.15
CA ASP A 80 3.07 1.26 -19.46
C ASP A 80 1.91 2.17 -19.95
#